data_AF-G3HNZ1-F1
#
_entry.id   AF-G3HNZ1-F1
#
_cell.length_a   1.000
_cell.length_b   1.000
_cell.length_c   1.000
_cell.angle_alpha   90.00
_cell.angle_beta   90.00
_cell.angle_gamma   90.00
#
_symmetry.space_group_name_H-M   'P 1'
#
loop_
_entity.id
_entity.type
_entity.pdbx_description
1 polymer ?
#
loop_
_entity_poly.entity_id
_entity_poly.type
_entity_poly.pdbx_seq_one_letter_code
_entity_poly.pdbx_strand_id
1 'polypeptide(L)'
;MLIFYLFRIFYGKNSLGCKTKVYPDELPNTSVVIVFHNEAWSTLLRTVYSVINRSPHYLLSEVILVDDASERDFLKLTLENYVKTLEVPVKIIRMEERSGLIRARLRGAAASKGQVITFLDAHCECTLGWLEPLLARIKEDRKTVVCPIIDVISDDTFEYMAGSDMTYGGFNWKLNFRWYPVPQREMDRRKGDRTLPVRLCQVNN
;
A
#
# COMPACT_ATOMS: atom_id res chain seq x y z
N MET A 1 15.66 0.28 16.82
CA MET A 1 15.44 1.45 15.95
C MET A 1 14.64 0.96 14.75
N LEU A 2 13.31 0.90 14.88
CA LEU A 2 12.43 0.79 13.71
C LEU A 2 12.55 2.13 13.00
N ILE A 3 13.22 2.15 11.85
CA ILE A 3 13.20 3.34 11.01
C ILE A 3 11.78 3.38 10.44
N PHE A 4 10.97 4.30 10.95
CA PHE A 4 9.61 4.55 10.48
C PHE A 4 9.75 5.29 9.14
N TYR A 5 9.75 4.56 8.04
CA TYR A 5 9.61 5.21 6.75
C TYR A 5 8.13 5.45 6.51
N LEU A 6 7.71 6.72 6.46
CA LEU A 6 6.44 7.04 5.85
C LEU A 6 6.56 6.73 4.35
N PHE A 7 5.63 5.92 3.85
CA PHE A 7 5.71 5.42 2.49
C PHE A 7 4.65 6.04 1.60
N ARG A 8 5.08 6.72 0.53
CA ARG A 8 4.16 7.17 -0.50
C ARG A 8 4.13 6.14 -1.63
N ILE A 9 2.94 5.62 -1.93
CA ILE A 9 2.79 4.55 -2.91
C ILE A 9 2.66 5.19 -4.29
N PHE A 10 3.71 5.01 -5.08
CA PHE A 10 3.83 5.62 -6.40
C PHE A 10 3.81 4.58 -7.50
N TYR A 11 3.05 4.93 -8.53
CA TYR A 11 3.25 4.38 -9.85
C TYR A 11 3.64 5.51 -10.79
N GLY A 12 4.95 5.70 -10.96
CA GLY A 12 5.62 6.23 -12.14
C GLY A 12 5.08 7.45 -12.90
N LYS A 13 4.14 8.25 -12.37
CA LYS A 13 3.50 9.37 -13.09
C LYS A 13 4.45 10.50 -13.49
N ASN A 14 5.73 10.49 -13.11
CA ASN A 14 6.72 11.43 -13.67
C ASN A 14 7.34 10.92 -14.98
N SER A 15 7.17 9.64 -15.31
CA SER A 15 7.48 9.14 -16.64
C SER A 15 6.28 9.32 -17.57
N LEU A 16 6.53 9.82 -18.79
CA LEU A 16 5.50 10.09 -19.79
C LEU A 16 4.66 8.83 -20.12
N GLY A 17 5.28 7.65 -20.04
CA GLY A 17 4.64 6.36 -20.30
C GLY A 17 3.57 5.98 -19.28
N CYS A 18 3.77 6.25 -17.98
CA CYS A 18 2.74 5.94 -16.97
C CYS A 18 1.53 6.87 -17.07
N LYS A 19 1.71 8.14 -17.47
CA LYS A 19 0.60 9.11 -17.60
C LYS A 19 -0.36 8.75 -18.73
N THR A 20 0.16 8.10 -19.78
CA THR A 20 -0.58 7.78 -21.01
C THR A 20 -1.07 6.34 -21.05
N LYS A 21 -0.72 5.51 -20.05
CA LYS A 21 -1.14 4.12 -19.99
C LYS A 21 -2.62 4.02 -19.65
N VAL A 22 -3.34 3.30 -20.50
CA VAL A 22 -4.76 2.99 -20.32
C VAL A 22 -4.87 1.58 -19.72
N TYR A 23 -5.72 1.45 -18.71
CA TYR A 23 -6.05 0.17 -18.08
C TYR A 23 -7.45 -0.28 -18.51
N PRO A 24 -7.77 -1.58 -18.47
CA PRO A 24 -9.12 -2.06 -18.76
C PRO A 24 -10.15 -1.42 -17.82
N ASP A 25 -11.35 -1.14 -18.32
CA ASP A 25 -12.41 -0.50 -17.52
C ASP A 25 -12.88 -1.39 -16.34
N GLU A 26 -12.94 -2.70 -16.56
CA GLU A 26 -13.37 -3.68 -15.55
C GLU A 26 -12.19 -4.17 -14.71
N LEU A 27 -11.77 -3.43 -13.68
CA LEU A 27 -10.78 -3.93 -12.72
C LEU A 27 -11.47 -4.56 -11.50
N PRO A 28 -10.85 -5.58 -10.86
CA PRO A 28 -11.38 -6.15 -9.63
C PRO A 28 -11.38 -5.09 -8.51
N ASN A 29 -12.42 -5.04 -7.71
CA ASN A 29 -12.46 -4.14 -6.56
C ASN A 29 -11.53 -4.62 -5.42
N THR A 30 -11.18 -3.72 -4.50
CA THR A 30 -10.29 -4.03 -3.38
C THR A 30 -10.85 -3.59 -2.02
N SER A 31 -10.53 -4.36 -0.98
CA SER A 31 -10.60 -3.91 0.41
C SER A 31 -9.20 -3.48 0.86
N VAL A 32 -9.07 -2.23 1.31
CA VAL A 32 -7.79 -1.72 1.81
C VAL A 32 -7.69 -2.00 3.31
N VAL A 33 -6.68 -2.74 3.74
CA VAL A 33 -6.45 -3.09 5.14
C VAL A 33 -5.27 -2.28 5.68
N ILE A 34 -5.52 -1.45 6.68
CA ILE A 34 -4.52 -0.66 7.39
C ILE A 34 -4.45 -1.13 8.84
N VAL A 35 -3.29 -1.63 9.27
CA VAL A 35 -3.04 -1.99 10.67
C VAL A 35 -2.37 -0.82 11.37
N PHE A 36 -2.80 -0.50 12.59
CA PHE A 36 -2.18 0.55 13.39
C PHE A 36 -2.12 0.15 14.87
N HIS A 37 -1.13 0.71 15.57
CA HIS A 37 -0.99 0.64 17.02
C HIS A 37 -0.39 1.94 17.51
N ASN A 38 -1.10 2.69 18.36
CA ASN A 38 -0.67 3.96 18.93
C ASN A 38 -0.21 5.01 17.89
N GLU A 39 -0.81 4.98 16.69
CA GLU A 39 -0.46 5.89 15.59
C GLU A 39 -0.86 7.35 15.90
N ALA A 40 -0.18 8.31 15.27
CA ALA A 40 -0.58 9.70 15.30
C ALA A 40 -1.87 9.92 14.50
N TRP A 41 -2.81 10.68 15.06
CA TRP A 41 -4.10 10.98 14.42
C TRP A 41 -3.95 11.56 13.01
N SER A 42 -3.08 12.56 12.86
CA SER A 42 -2.83 13.24 11.58
C SER A 42 -2.31 12.27 10.53
N THR A 43 -1.34 11.43 10.89
CA THR A 43 -0.71 10.49 9.97
C THR A 43 -1.66 9.36 9.56
N LEU A 44 -2.41 8.80 10.50
CA LEU A 44 -3.44 7.78 10.23
C LEU A 44 -4.49 8.31 9.26
N LEU A 45 -5.07 9.48 9.56
CA LEU A 45 -6.10 10.07 8.71
C LEU A 45 -5.54 10.50 7.36
N ARG A 46 -4.31 11.00 7.29
CA ARG A 46 -3.66 11.32 6.01
C ARG A 46 -3.55 10.09 5.13
N THR A 47 -3.25 8.93 5.70
CA THR A 47 -3.29 7.64 4.98
C THR A 47 -4.69 7.36 4.45
N VAL A 48 -5.70 7.37 5.33
CA VAL A 48 -7.10 7.08 4.95
C VAL A 48 -7.60 8.02 3.87
N TYR A 49 -7.39 9.34 4.02
CA TYR A 49 -7.78 10.33 3.01
C TYR A 49 -7.01 10.16 1.71
N SER A 50 -5.72 9.81 1.76
CA SER A 50 -4.97 9.57 0.52
C SER A 50 -5.52 8.39 -0.27
N VAL A 51 -5.99 7.34 0.42
CA VAL A 51 -6.64 6.18 -0.20
C VAL A 51 -7.97 6.60 -0.81
N ILE A 52 -8.83 7.27 -0.05
CA ILE A 52 -10.17 7.67 -0.51
C ILE A 52 -10.08 8.64 -1.69
N ASN A 53 -9.27 9.70 -1.57
CA ASN A 53 -9.23 10.79 -2.54
C ASN A 53 -8.47 10.43 -3.83
N ARG A 54 -7.62 9.40 -3.82
CA ARG A 54 -6.74 9.06 -4.95
C ARG A 54 -6.99 7.67 -5.53
N SER A 55 -8.04 6.99 -5.07
CA SER A 55 -8.52 5.73 -5.65
C SER A 55 -9.85 5.97 -6.37
N PRO A 56 -10.08 5.36 -7.54
CA PRO A 56 -11.39 5.41 -8.17
C PRO A 56 -12.46 4.76 -7.27
N HIS A 57 -13.57 5.47 -7.00
CA HIS A 57 -14.60 5.01 -6.05
C HIS A 57 -15.18 3.62 -6.38
N TYR A 58 -15.30 3.28 -7.66
CA TYR A 58 -15.81 1.97 -8.09
C TYR A 58 -14.86 0.80 -7.82
N LEU A 59 -13.57 1.09 -7.57
CA LEU A 59 -12.55 0.08 -7.24
C LEU A 59 -12.35 -0.08 -5.73
N LEU A 60 -12.69 0.93 -4.94
CA LEU A 60 -12.51 0.92 -3.49
C LEU A 60 -13.78 0.45 -2.80
N SER A 61 -13.80 -0.82 -2.37
CA SER A 61 -14.98 -1.40 -1.71
C SER A 61 -15.17 -0.88 -0.29
N GLU A 62 -14.06 -0.86 0.47
CA GLU A 62 -14.04 -0.46 1.87
C GLU A 62 -12.59 -0.21 2.33
N VAL A 63 -12.44 0.53 3.42
CA VAL A 63 -11.19 0.62 4.18
C VAL A 63 -11.40 -0.05 5.53
N ILE A 64 -10.53 -1.00 5.88
CA ILE A 64 -10.55 -1.73 7.14
C ILE A 64 -9.36 -1.26 7.97
N LEU A 65 -9.65 -0.53 9.05
CA LEU A 65 -8.67 -0.15 10.05
C LEU A 65 -8.63 -1.23 11.14
N VAL A 66 -7.49 -1.88 11.30
CA VAL A 66 -7.29 -2.87 12.37
C VAL A 66 -6.44 -2.23 13.46
N ASP A 67 -7.06 -1.99 14.61
CA ASP A 67 -6.40 -1.49 15.81
C ASP A 67 -5.82 -2.66 16.60
N ASP A 68 -4.49 -2.78 16.59
CA ASP A 68 -3.74 -3.79 17.35
C ASP A 68 -3.51 -3.33 18.81
N ALA A 69 -4.62 -3.12 19.53
CA ALA A 69 -4.67 -2.70 20.95
C ALA A 69 -3.97 -1.35 21.24
N SER A 70 -4.40 -0.28 20.58
CA SER A 70 -3.95 1.08 20.89
C SER A 70 -4.49 1.59 22.24
N GLU A 71 -3.66 2.37 22.94
CA GLU A 71 -3.97 2.90 24.27
C GLU A 71 -4.54 4.33 24.21
N ARG A 72 -4.16 5.09 23.17
CA ARG A 72 -4.52 6.51 23.01
C ARG A 72 -6.02 6.72 22.84
N ASP A 73 -6.62 7.56 23.68
CA ASP A 73 -8.07 7.75 23.72
C ASP A 73 -8.69 8.28 22.43
N PHE A 74 -7.97 9.15 21.71
CA PHE A 74 -8.44 9.66 20.43
C PHE A 74 -8.58 8.56 19.36
N LEU A 75 -7.88 7.43 19.50
CA LEU A 75 -8.00 6.30 18.57
C LEU A 75 -9.23 5.44 18.85
N LYS A 76 -9.95 5.65 19.97
CA LYS A 76 -11.12 4.85 20.38
C LYS A 76 -12.41 5.43 19.77
N LEU A 77 -13.33 5.89 20.62
CA LEU A 77 -14.64 6.39 20.21
C LEU A 77 -14.56 7.60 19.27
N THR A 78 -13.58 8.48 19.45
CA THR A 78 -13.37 9.66 18.58
C THR A 78 -13.08 9.23 17.14
N LEU A 79 -12.20 8.26 16.94
CA LEU A 79 -11.91 7.71 15.61
C LEU A 79 -13.14 7.01 15.03
N GLU A 80 -13.87 6.22 15.82
CA GLU A 80 -15.09 5.52 15.36
C GLU A 80 -16.18 6.49 14.90
N ASN A 81 -16.37 7.59 15.60
CA ASN A 81 -17.33 8.62 15.21
C ASN A 81 -16.86 9.38 13.98
N TYR A 82 -15.56 9.65 13.88
CA TYR A 82 -14.98 10.37 12.75
C TYR A 82 -15.08 9.55 11.46
N VAL A 83 -14.67 8.29 11.45
CA VAL A 83 -14.63 7.50 10.21
C VAL A 83 -16.02 7.22 9.62
N LYS A 84 -17.08 7.29 10.43
CA LYS A 84 -18.48 7.17 9.99
C LYS A 84 -18.93 8.34 9.11
N THR A 85 -18.25 9.48 9.16
CA THR A 85 -18.60 10.66 8.34
C THR A 85 -17.95 10.64 6.95
N LEU A 86 -17.08 9.66 6.68
CA LEU A 86 -16.38 9.53 5.41
C LEU A 86 -17.30 8.97 4.32
N GLU A 87 -17.04 9.37 3.08
CA GLU A 87 -17.84 9.00 1.90
C GLU A 87 -17.70 7.51 1.52
N VAL A 88 -16.59 6.88 1.92
CA VAL A 88 -16.31 5.47 1.67
C VAL A 88 -16.54 4.69 2.96
N PRO A 89 -17.11 3.46 2.90
CA PRO A 89 -17.25 2.61 4.07
C PRO A 89 -15.90 2.35 4.75
N VAL A 90 -15.74 2.88 5.97
CA VAL A 90 -14.57 2.61 6.82
C VAL A 90 -15.00 1.80 8.03
N LYS A 91 -14.42 0.61 8.19
CA LYS A 91 -14.68 -0.30 9.32
C LYS A 91 -13.48 -0.34 10.23
N ILE A 92 -13.72 -0.26 11.54
CA ILE A 92 -12.67 -0.46 12.54
C ILE A 92 -12.84 -1.85 13.17
N ILE A 93 -11.75 -2.60 13.25
CA ILE A 93 -11.66 -3.87 13.97
C ILE A 93 -10.70 -3.67 15.14
N ARG A 94 -11.18 -3.88 16.36
CA ARG A 94 -10.37 -3.81 17.58
C ARG A 94 -9.84 -5.19 17.94
N MET A 95 -8.55 -5.29 18.20
CA MET A 95 -7.94 -6.46 18.83
C MET A 95 -7.98 -6.30 20.35
N GLU A 96 -8.25 -7.39 21.07
CA GLU A 96 -8.33 -7.39 22.54
C GLU A 96 -6.96 -7.20 23.19
N GLU A 97 -5.91 -7.75 22.56
CA GLU A 97 -4.53 -7.67 23.01
C GLU A 97 -3.58 -7.36 21.85
N ARG A 98 -2.41 -6.82 22.17
CA ARG A 98 -1.36 -6.51 21.20
C ARG A 98 -0.76 -7.80 20.64
N SER A 99 -1.21 -8.15 19.44
CA SER A 99 -0.94 -9.42 18.76
C SER A 99 0.10 -9.31 17.64
N GLY A 100 0.42 -8.08 17.22
CA GLY A 100 1.41 -7.78 16.19
C GLY A 100 0.85 -7.79 14.77
N LEU A 101 1.64 -7.22 13.85
CA LEU A 101 1.25 -6.91 12.47
C LEU A 101 0.67 -8.10 11.70
N ILE A 102 1.24 -9.30 11.85
CA ILE A 102 0.82 -10.49 11.09
C ILE A 102 -0.60 -10.89 11.45
N ARG A 103 -0.90 -11.03 12.75
CA ARG A 103 -2.23 -11.44 13.23
C ARG A 103 -3.27 -10.37 12.92
N ALA A 104 -2.91 -9.10 13.07
CA ALA A 104 -3.76 -7.98 12.70
C ALA A 104 -4.09 -7.97 11.20
N ARG A 105 -3.10 -8.18 10.31
CA ARG A 105 -3.32 -8.28 8.86
C ARG A 105 -4.22 -9.47 8.52
N LEU A 106 -4.02 -10.63 9.14
CA LEU A 106 -4.88 -11.80 8.95
C LEU A 106 -6.32 -11.52 9.39
N ARG A 107 -6.52 -10.80 10.50
CA ARG A 107 -7.85 -10.40 10.97
C ARG A 107 -8.55 -9.45 10.01
N GLY A 108 -7.82 -8.47 9.48
CA GLY A 108 -8.34 -7.57 8.44
C GLY A 108 -8.66 -8.30 7.13
N ALA A 109 -7.78 -9.22 6.71
CA ALA A 109 -7.99 -10.04 5.53
C ALA A 109 -9.24 -10.92 5.63
N ALA A 110 -9.45 -11.58 6.77
CA ALA A 110 -10.64 -12.40 7.01
C ALA A 110 -11.96 -11.61 7.01
N ALA A 111 -11.91 -10.30 7.26
CA ALA A 111 -13.07 -9.42 7.25
C ALA A 111 -13.27 -8.69 5.90
N SER A 112 -12.35 -8.83 4.95
CA SER A 112 -12.35 -8.14 3.67
C SER A 112 -13.41 -8.71 2.73
N LYS A 113 -14.13 -7.85 2.02
CA LYS A 113 -15.17 -8.23 1.05
C LYS A 113 -14.77 -8.01 -0.41
N GLY A 114 -13.73 -7.24 -0.66
CA GLY A 114 -13.21 -6.98 -2.01
C GLY A 114 -12.63 -8.23 -2.64
N GLN A 115 -12.60 -8.25 -3.98
CA GLN A 115 -12.00 -9.33 -4.77
C GLN A 115 -10.47 -9.40 -4.59
N VAL A 116 -9.85 -8.26 -4.27
CA VAL A 116 -8.43 -8.11 -3.94
C VAL A 116 -8.30 -7.51 -2.53
N ILE A 117 -7.20 -7.85 -1.84
CA ILE A 117 -6.85 -7.24 -0.55
C ILE A 117 -5.60 -6.40 -0.76
N THR A 118 -5.66 -5.11 -0.41
CA THR A 118 -4.52 -4.21 -0.47
C THR A 118 -4.08 -3.84 0.94
N PHE A 119 -2.89 -4.26 1.35
CA PHE A 119 -2.33 -3.90 2.66
C PHE A 119 -1.54 -2.60 2.57
N LEU A 120 -1.80 -1.69 3.51
CA LEU A 120 -1.06 -0.43 3.69
C LEU A 120 -0.65 -0.26 5.15
N ASP A 121 0.43 0.46 5.39
CA ASP A 121 0.79 0.90 6.74
C ASP A 121 0.01 2.17 7.10
N ALA A 122 -0.11 2.47 8.39
CA ALA A 122 -0.92 3.58 8.90
C ALA A 122 -0.31 4.97 8.66
N HIS A 123 0.85 5.01 8.04
CA HIS A 123 1.65 6.19 7.78
C HIS A 123 2.12 6.16 6.31
N CYS A 124 1.13 6.08 5.42
CA CYS A 124 1.34 6.10 3.98
C CYS A 124 0.62 7.27 3.32
N GLU A 125 1.05 7.60 2.10
CA GLU A 125 0.29 8.50 1.23
C GLU A 125 0.17 7.88 -0.16
N CYS A 126 -1.03 7.52 -0.60
CA CYS A 126 -1.22 7.02 -1.96
C CYS A 126 -1.03 8.14 -2.98
N THR A 127 -0.56 7.88 -4.19
CA THR A 127 -0.47 8.90 -5.26
C THR A 127 -1.61 8.76 -6.27
N LEU A 128 -1.75 9.72 -7.19
CA LEU A 128 -2.78 9.61 -8.24
C LEU A 128 -2.44 8.46 -9.20
N GLY A 129 -3.40 7.56 -9.43
CA GLY A 129 -3.23 6.43 -10.34
C GLY A 129 -2.41 5.28 -9.75
N TRP A 130 -2.38 5.17 -8.42
CA TRP A 130 -1.60 4.16 -7.72
C TRP A 130 -2.21 2.77 -7.75
N LEU A 131 -3.54 2.67 -7.89
CA LEU A 131 -4.30 1.46 -7.60
C LEU A 131 -4.55 0.63 -8.87
N GLU A 132 -4.95 1.29 -9.95
CA GLU A 132 -5.29 0.71 -11.24
C GLU A 132 -4.17 -0.18 -11.82
N PRO A 133 -2.88 0.23 -11.80
CA PRO A 133 -1.80 -0.61 -12.28
C PRO A 133 -1.66 -1.91 -11.47
N LEU A 134 -1.84 -1.83 -10.15
CA LEU A 134 -1.71 -2.98 -9.26
C LEU A 134 -2.84 -3.98 -9.53
N LEU A 135 -4.08 -3.49 -9.61
CA LEU A 135 -5.25 -4.32 -9.89
C LEU A 135 -5.22 -4.91 -11.29
N ALA A 136 -4.75 -4.16 -12.29
CA ALA A 136 -4.59 -4.66 -13.66
C ALA A 136 -3.64 -5.86 -13.72
N ARG A 137 -2.51 -5.82 -13.00
CA ARG A 137 -1.58 -6.95 -12.93
C ARG A 137 -2.20 -8.19 -12.28
N ILE A 138 -2.98 -8.01 -11.21
CA ILE A 138 -3.67 -9.12 -10.53
C ILE A 138 -4.80 -9.69 -11.40
N LYS A 139 -5.48 -8.82 -12.18
CA LYS A 139 -6.50 -9.25 -13.16
C LYS A 139 -5.88 -10.15 -14.23
N GLU A 140 -4.70 -9.81 -14.74
CA GLU A 140 -3.98 -10.62 -15.73
C GLU A 140 -3.58 -12.00 -15.16
N ASP A 141 -3.10 -12.05 -13.93
CA ASP A 141 -2.76 -13.30 -13.25
C ASP A 141 -3.00 -13.21 -11.74
N ARG A 142 -4.01 -13.95 -11.26
CA ARG A 142 -4.40 -14.02 -9.84
C ARG A 142 -3.34 -14.64 -8.93
N LYS A 143 -2.30 -15.28 -9.47
CA LYS A 143 -1.16 -15.80 -8.70
C LYS A 143 -0.08 -14.74 -8.47
N THR A 144 -0.20 -13.56 -9.09
CA THR A 144 0.77 -12.48 -8.96
C THR A 144 0.50 -11.67 -7.69
N VAL A 145 1.55 -11.48 -6.88
CA VAL A 145 1.59 -10.49 -5.79
C VAL A 145 2.35 -9.27 -6.28
N VAL A 146 1.74 -8.10 -6.18
CA VAL A 146 2.32 -6.84 -6.66
C VAL A 146 2.64 -5.90 -5.50
N CYS A 147 3.71 -5.14 -5.66
CA CYS A 147 4.13 -4.08 -4.76
C CYS A 147 4.39 -2.82 -5.60
N PRO A 148 3.92 -1.64 -5.16
CA PRO A 148 4.27 -0.39 -5.83
C PRO A 148 5.74 -0.02 -5.64
N ILE A 149 6.19 1.00 -6.36
CA ILE A 149 7.40 1.71 -5.95
C ILE A 149 7.06 2.50 -4.69
N ILE A 150 7.97 2.40 -3.72
CA ILE A 150 7.80 2.98 -2.41
C ILE A 150 8.66 4.23 -2.34
N ASP A 151 8.01 5.39 -2.37
CA ASP A 151 8.66 6.68 -2.14
C ASP A 151 8.84 6.94 -0.64
N VAL A 152 9.76 7.85 -0.32
CA VAL A 152 10.09 8.22 1.05
C VAL A 152 9.43 9.54 1.41
N ILE A 153 8.84 9.59 2.59
CA ILE A 153 8.50 10.84 3.26
C ILE A 153 9.42 10.95 4.47
N SER A 154 10.13 12.07 4.60
CA SER A 154 11.03 12.32 5.74
C SER A 154 10.25 12.31 7.05
N ASP A 155 10.78 11.63 8.05
CA ASP A 155 10.27 11.60 9.41
C ASP A 155 10.49 12.93 10.16
N ASP A 156 11.54 13.68 9.80
CA ASP A 156 11.85 14.99 10.38
C ASP A 156 11.00 16.12 9.78
N THR A 157 10.93 16.19 8.44
CA THR A 157 10.36 17.36 7.74
C THR A 157 9.02 17.08 7.06
N PHE A 158 8.60 15.81 6.97
CA PHE A 158 7.51 15.37 6.09
C PHE A 158 7.72 15.71 4.61
N GLU A 159 8.94 16.04 4.20
CA GLU A 159 9.26 16.26 2.80
C GLU A 159 9.20 14.97 2.01
N TYR A 160 8.67 15.10 0.80
CA TYR A 160 8.55 14.01 -0.16
C TYR A 160 9.84 13.83 -0.95
N MET A 161 10.31 12.59 -1.02
CA MET A 161 11.47 12.18 -1.81
C MET A 161 11.09 10.98 -2.67
N ALA A 162 11.21 11.14 -3.98
CA ALA A 162 10.88 10.08 -4.93
C ALA A 162 11.80 8.86 -4.72
N GLY A 163 11.19 7.68 -4.65
CA GLY A 163 11.87 6.41 -4.59
C GLY A 163 12.56 6.07 -5.90
N SER A 164 13.56 5.20 -5.82
CA SER A 164 14.25 4.69 -7.01
C SER A 164 13.47 3.55 -7.63
N ASP A 165 13.21 3.62 -8.94
CA ASP A 165 12.67 2.49 -9.72
C ASP A 165 13.77 1.56 -10.25
N MET A 166 15.01 1.85 -9.88
CA MET A 166 16.22 1.09 -10.22
C MET A 166 16.65 0.18 -9.07
N THR A 167 15.85 0.08 -8.01
CA THR A 167 16.07 -0.84 -6.90
C THR A 167 14.92 -1.85 -6.77
N TYR A 168 15.23 -2.98 -6.14
CA TYR A 168 14.30 -4.06 -5.90
C TYR A 168 14.55 -4.68 -4.52
N GLY A 169 13.50 -5.23 -3.91
CA GLY A 169 13.60 -5.83 -2.58
C GLY A 169 14.24 -7.21 -2.61
N GLY A 170 15.19 -7.45 -1.72
CA GLY A 170 15.79 -8.76 -1.47
C GLY A 170 16.16 -8.93 0.01
N PHE A 171 16.86 -10.02 0.34
CA PHE A 171 17.35 -10.25 1.69
C PHE A 171 18.81 -10.72 1.68
N ASN A 172 19.55 -10.37 2.71
CA ASN A 172 20.89 -10.91 2.93
C ASN A 172 20.85 -12.23 3.71
N TRP A 173 21.99 -12.91 3.89
CA TRP A 173 22.05 -14.18 4.64
C TRP A 173 21.65 -14.12 6.12
N LYS A 174 21.51 -12.91 6.68
CA LYS A 174 20.92 -12.70 8.01
C LYS A 174 19.40 -12.52 7.97
N LEU A 175 18.79 -12.75 6.80
CA LEU A 175 17.36 -12.57 6.51
C LEU A 175 16.85 -11.14 6.72
N ASN A 176 17.75 -10.15 6.66
CA ASN A 176 17.35 -8.75 6.71
C ASN A 176 16.98 -8.27 5.31
N PHE A 177 15.81 -7.64 5.19
CA PHE A 177 15.39 -6.96 3.97
C PHE A 177 16.39 -5.86 3.58
N ARG A 178 16.72 -5.78 2.29
CA ARG A 178 17.61 -4.78 1.70
C ARG A 178 17.13 -4.42 0.29
N TRP A 179 17.43 -3.20 -0.12
CA TRP A 179 17.26 -2.75 -1.49
C TRP A 179 18.52 -3.08 -2.30
N TYR A 180 18.35 -3.74 -3.43
CA TYR A 180 19.41 -4.09 -4.38
C TYR A 180 19.15 -3.42 -5.73
N PRO A 181 20.20 -3.09 -6.52
CA PRO A 181 20.01 -2.58 -7.88
C PRO A 181 19.32 -3.59 -8.78
N VAL A 182 18.41 -3.14 -9.64
CA VAL A 182 17.73 -3.99 -10.63
C VAL A 182 18.77 -4.63 -11.56
N PRO A 183 18.77 -5.97 -11.75
CA PRO A 183 19.73 -6.65 -12.61
C PRO A 183 19.60 -6.23 -14.08
N GLN A 184 20.73 -6.20 -14.80
CA GLN A 184 20.76 -5.81 -16.22
C GLN A 184 19.77 -6.61 -17.08
N ARG A 185 19.61 -7.92 -16.84
CA ARG A 185 18.62 -8.77 -17.52
C ARG A 185 17.18 -8.21 -17.47
N GLU A 186 16.78 -7.61 -16.34
CA GLU A 186 15.45 -7.03 -16.18
C GLU A 186 15.36 -5.66 -16.86
N MET A 187 16.45 -4.89 -16.85
CA MET A 187 16.55 -3.65 -17.62
C MET A 187 16.41 -3.92 -19.12
N ASP A 188 17.12 -4.91 -19.64
CA ASP A 188 17.10 -5.32 -21.05
C ASP A 188 15.72 -5.84 -21.46
N ARG A 189 15.07 -6.63 -20.60
CA ARG A 189 13.69 -7.11 -20.82
C ARG A 189 12.70 -5.95 -20.93
N ARG A 190 12.86 -4.93 -20.08
CA ARG A 190 11.97 -3.75 -20.06
C ARG A 190 12.23 -2.81 -21.23
N LYS A 191 13.43 -2.81 -21.83
CA LYS A 191 13.82 -1.93 -22.95
C LYS A 191 13.51 -0.44 -22.68
N GLY A 192 13.66 0.00 -21.44
CA GLY A 192 13.34 1.37 -21.01
C GLY A 192 11.86 1.64 -20.71
N ASP A 193 10.95 0.69 -20.92
CA ASP A 193 9.54 0.85 -20.53
C ASP A 193 9.38 0.72 -19.01
N ARG A 194 9.19 1.87 -18.37
CA ARG A 194 9.01 1.99 -16.92
C ARG A 194 7.65 1.46 -16.45
N THR A 195 6.69 1.27 -17.36
CA THR A 195 5.37 0.73 -17.05
C THR A 195 5.37 -0.81 -16.91
N LEU A 196 6.41 -1.47 -17.41
CA LEU A 196 6.55 -2.91 -17.20
C LEU A 196 6.97 -3.21 -15.75
N PRO A 197 6.39 -4.24 -15.11
CA PRO A 197 6.73 -4.61 -13.74
C PRO A 197 8.19 -5.09 -13.67
N VAL A 198 8.86 -4.82 -12.55
CA VAL A 198 10.15 -5.45 -12.22
C VAL A 198 9.89 -6.82 -11.61
N ARG A 199 10.52 -7.87 -12.14
CA ARG A 199 10.34 -9.25 -11.63
C ARG A 199 11.40 -9.54 -10.55
N LEU A 200 10.94 -9.77 -9.32
CA LEU A 200 11.80 -9.92 -8.13
C LEU A 200 12.35 -11.35 -7.97
N CYS A 201 11.49 -12.35 -8.13
CA CYS A 201 11.85 -13.77 -8.08
C CYS A 201 11.04 -14.52 -9.14
N GLN A 202 11.72 -15.10 -10.12
CA GLN A 202 11.09 -16.13 -10.96
C GLN A 202 11.47 -17.47 -10.38
N VAL A 203 10.49 -18.21 -9.87
CA VAL A 203 10.64 -19.66 -9.74
C VAL A 203 10.51 -20.17 -11.17
N ASN A 204 11.63 -20.59 -11.76
CA ASN A 204 11.58 -21.30 -13.03
C ASN A 204 10.86 -22.63 -12.75
N ASN A 205 9.68 -22.81 -13.31
CA ASN A 205 9.08 -24.14 -13.46
C ASN A 205 9.77 -24.87 -14.61
#